data_AF-A0A1I5CMS0-F1
#
_entry.id   AF-A0A1I5CMS0-F1
#
_cell.length_a   1.000
_cell.length_b   1.000
_cell.length_c   1.000
_cell.angle_alpha   90.00
_cell.angle_beta   90.00
_cell.angle_gamma   90.00
#
_symmetry.space_group_name_H-M   'P 1'
#
loop_
_entity.id
_entity.type
_entity.pdbx_description
1 polymer ?
#
loop_
_entity_poly.entity_id
_entity_poly.type
_entity_poly.pdbx_seq_one_letter_code
_entity_poly.pdbx_strand_id
1 'polypeptide(L)'
;MPYLDRKSLLKQYISEEPKNPFNWYALALELQQNEPEEAKLIFEKLLKEFPDYLPTYYQAAFLFDSLGMLDQAKKTFEEGINLATRQEDQKAIKELKNAYQNFLFENDLDEEI
;
A
#
# COMPACT_ATOMS: atom_id res chain seq x y z
N MET A 1 22.53 24.28 -8.35
CA MET A 1 22.04 22.92 -8.66
C MET A 1 20.56 23.03 -8.94
N PRO A 2 20.03 22.48 -10.06
CA PRO A 2 18.59 22.37 -10.19
C PRO A 2 18.08 21.44 -9.07
N TYR A 3 17.03 21.87 -8.37
CA TYR A 3 16.36 21.05 -7.38
C TYR A 3 15.77 19.84 -8.11
N LEU A 4 16.10 18.63 -7.68
CA LEU A 4 15.45 17.42 -8.19
C LEU A 4 13.96 17.50 -7.86
N ASP A 5 13.10 17.12 -8.81
CA ASP A 5 11.71 16.91 -8.47
C ASP A 5 11.57 15.77 -7.45
N ARG A 6 10.41 15.72 -6.79
CA ARG A 6 10.16 14.80 -5.68
C ARG A 6 10.35 13.34 -6.10
N LYS A 7 9.89 12.95 -7.29
CA LYS A 7 10.07 11.61 -7.87
C LYS A 7 11.54 11.25 -8.03
N SER A 8 12.33 12.16 -8.61
CA SER A 8 13.76 11.98 -8.84
C SER A 8 14.55 11.84 -7.54
N LEU A 9 14.21 12.64 -6.52
CA LEU A 9 14.82 12.54 -5.20
C LEU A 9 14.54 11.19 -4.53
N LEU A 10 13.29 10.71 -4.61
CA LEU A 10 12.91 9.40 -4.04
C LEU A 10 13.61 8.24 -4.77
N LYS A 11 13.78 8.33 -6.09
CA LYS A 11 14.56 7.35 -6.87
C LYS A 11 16.03 7.33 -6.44
N GLN A 12 16.61 8.48 -6.09
CA GLN A 12 17.96 8.54 -5.52
C GLN A 12 18.03 7.84 -4.16
N TYR A 13 17.11 8.12 -3.24
CA TYR A 13 17.08 7.46 -1.92
C TYR A 13 16.90 5.95 -2.02
N ILE A 14 16.11 5.48 -2.99
CA ILE A 14 15.99 4.05 -3.29
C ILE A 14 17.32 3.46 -3.78
N SER A 15 18.07 4.18 -4.60
CA SER A 15 19.37 3.71 -5.08
C SER A 15 20.41 3.63 -3.95
N GLU A 16 20.35 4.55 -2.98
CA GLU A 16 21.26 4.59 -1.84
C GLU A 16 20.86 3.57 -0.75
N GLU A 17 19.55 3.39 -0.53
CA GLU A 17 18.99 2.52 0.51
C GLU A 17 17.91 1.57 -0.05
N PRO A 18 18.26 0.63 -0.94
CA PRO A 18 17.27 -0.21 -1.63
C PRO A 18 16.50 -1.15 -0.70
N LYS A 19 17.03 -1.39 0.51
CA LYS A 19 16.40 -2.22 1.55
C LYS A 19 15.54 -1.42 2.54
N ASN A 20 15.43 -0.10 2.37
CA ASN A 20 14.57 0.73 3.19
C ASN A 20 13.18 0.81 2.53
N PRO A 21 12.17 0.10 3.05
CA PRO A 21 10.83 0.09 2.44
C PRO A 21 10.16 1.46 2.45
N PHE A 22 10.55 2.36 3.36
CA PHE A 22 10.03 3.72 3.42
C PHE A 22 10.25 4.49 2.11
N ASN A 23 11.42 4.35 1.49
CA ASN A 23 11.75 5.09 0.26
C ASN A 23 10.90 4.62 -0.92
N TRP A 24 10.68 3.31 -1.03
CA TRP A 24 9.77 2.72 -2.02
C TRP A 24 8.33 3.15 -1.76
N TYR A 25 7.87 3.10 -0.52
CA TYR A 25 6.51 3.49 -0.14
C TYR A 25 6.24 4.97 -0.42
N ALA A 26 7.20 5.85 -0.09
CA ALA A 26 7.10 7.28 -0.41
C ALA A 26 7.03 7.54 -1.92
N LEU A 27 7.76 6.76 -2.73
CA LEU A 27 7.66 6.84 -4.19
C LEU A 27 6.30 6.36 -4.70
N ALA A 28 5.77 5.26 -4.15
CA ALA A 28 4.45 4.75 -4.53
C ALA A 28 3.35 5.79 -4.25
N LEU A 29 3.39 6.44 -3.09
CA LEU A 29 2.47 7.53 -2.73
C LEU A 29 2.57 8.75 -3.67
N GLU A 30 3.80 9.14 -4.03
CA GLU A 30 4.03 10.25 -4.97
C GLU A 30 3.41 9.98 -6.35
N LEU A 31 3.48 8.72 -6.80
CA LEU A 31 3.00 8.29 -8.10
C LEU A 31 1.51 7.97 -8.13
N GLN A 32 0.92 7.63 -6.98
CA GLN A 32 -0.42 7.04 -6.88
C GLN A 32 -1.51 7.79 -7.67
N GLN A 33 -1.47 9.11 -7.69
CA GLN A 33 -2.50 9.94 -8.34
C GLN A 33 -2.22 10.23 -9.82
N ASN A 34 -0.96 10.27 -10.24
CA ASN A 34 -0.57 10.70 -11.58
C ASN A 34 -0.16 9.53 -12.48
N GLU A 35 0.43 8.50 -11.88
CA GLU A 35 1.03 7.33 -12.53
C GLU A 35 0.64 6.05 -11.76
N PRO A 36 -0.67 5.75 -11.64
CA PRO A 36 -1.17 4.68 -10.76
C PRO A 36 -0.63 3.29 -11.13
N GLU A 37 -0.34 3.04 -12.42
CA GLU A 37 0.29 1.79 -12.85
C GLU A 37 1.74 1.65 -12.37
N GLU A 38 2.55 2.73 -12.33
CA GLU A 38 3.90 2.67 -11.76
C GLU A 38 3.82 2.51 -10.23
N ALA A 39 2.90 3.21 -9.57
CA ALA A 39 2.64 3.05 -8.14
C ALA A 39 2.25 1.61 -7.78
N LYS A 40 1.39 0.98 -8.59
CA LYS A 40 0.96 -0.42 -8.42
C LYS A 40 2.15 -1.37 -8.37
N LEU A 41 3.06 -1.27 -9.34
CA LEU A 41 4.25 -2.13 -9.40
C LEU A 41 5.14 -1.97 -8.15
N ILE A 42 5.21 -0.76 -7.60
CA ILE A 42 5.98 -0.50 -6.38
C ILE A 42 5.26 -1.08 -5.15
N PHE A 43 3.94 -0.95 -5.05
CA PHE A 43 3.18 -1.57 -3.96
C PHE A 43 3.25 -3.10 -4.01
N GLU A 44 3.16 -3.72 -5.20
CA GLU A 44 3.36 -5.16 -5.36
C GLU A 44 4.78 -5.59 -4.93
N LYS A 45 5.80 -4.80 -5.26
CA LYS A 45 7.17 -5.02 -4.78
C LYS A 45 7.25 -4.93 -3.26
N LEU A 46 6.62 -3.93 -2.65
CA LEU A 46 6.61 -3.75 -1.19
C LEU A 46 5.96 -4.93 -0.48
N LEU A 47 4.78 -5.36 -0.94
CA LEU A 47 4.05 -6.50 -0.37
C LEU A 47 4.86 -7.80 -0.48
N LYS A 48 5.65 -7.95 -1.55
CA LYS A 48 6.48 -9.15 -1.78
C LYS A 48 7.79 -9.15 -1.02
N GLU A 49 8.53 -8.04 -1.04
CA GLU A 49 9.91 -7.97 -0.53
C GLU A 49 9.99 -7.45 0.91
N PHE A 50 8.98 -6.71 1.35
CA PHE A 50 8.90 -6.13 2.68
C PHE A 50 7.53 -6.41 3.34
N PRO A 51 7.14 -7.69 3.46
CA PRO A 51 5.81 -8.08 3.95
C PRO A 51 5.52 -7.64 5.38
N ASP A 52 6.53 -7.30 6.18
CA ASP A 52 6.33 -6.79 7.55
C ASP A 52 6.17 -5.25 7.60
N TYR A 53 6.26 -4.56 6.45
CA TYR A 53 6.10 -3.11 6.37
C TYR A 53 4.63 -2.72 6.29
N LEU A 54 4.00 -2.66 7.46
CA LEU A 54 2.57 -2.42 7.65
C LEU A 54 1.96 -1.21 6.91
N PRO A 55 2.64 -0.04 6.78
CA PRO A 55 2.08 1.11 6.07
C PRO A 55 1.66 0.84 4.62
N THR A 56 2.26 -0.17 3.98
CA THR A 56 1.97 -0.58 2.60
C THR A 56 0.51 -0.98 2.41
N TYR A 57 -0.06 -1.74 3.33
CA TYR A 57 -1.26 -2.54 3.08
C TYR A 57 -2.50 -1.69 2.80
N TYR A 58 -2.71 -0.63 3.58
CA TYR A 58 -3.85 0.28 3.35
C TYR A 58 -3.78 0.92 1.97
N GLN A 59 -2.61 1.49 1.63
CA GLN A 59 -2.45 2.28 0.41
C GLN A 59 -2.45 1.40 -0.85
N ALA A 60 -1.84 0.22 -0.75
CA ALA A 60 -1.86 -0.77 -1.81
C ALA A 60 -3.29 -1.27 -2.08
N ALA A 61 -4.04 -1.65 -1.03
CA ALA A 61 -5.42 -2.10 -1.18
C ALA A 61 -6.32 -1.01 -1.78
N PHE A 62 -6.20 0.22 -1.29
CA PHE A 62 -6.92 1.38 -1.85
C PHE A 62 -6.57 1.63 -3.32
N LEU A 63 -5.29 1.53 -3.72
CA LEU A 63 -4.91 1.66 -5.12
C LEU A 63 -5.48 0.52 -5.97
N PHE A 64 -5.40 -0.72 -5.51
CA PHE A 64 -5.94 -1.87 -6.24
C PHE A 64 -7.46 -1.74 -6.45
N ASP A 65 -8.20 -1.28 -5.44
CA ASP A 65 -9.62 -0.96 -5.56
C ASP A 65 -9.87 0.11 -6.62
N SER A 66 -9.15 1.23 -6.58
CA SER A 66 -9.28 2.30 -7.58
C SER A 66 -8.95 1.87 -9.02
N LEU A 67 -8.18 0.77 -9.18
CA LEU A 67 -7.84 0.15 -10.45
C LEU A 67 -8.80 -0.98 -10.85
N GLY A 68 -9.85 -1.24 -10.07
CA GLY A 68 -10.83 -2.31 -10.31
C GLY A 68 -10.30 -3.72 -10.00
N MET A 69 -9.17 -3.83 -9.30
CA MET A 69 -8.54 -5.10 -8.94
C MET A 69 -9.07 -5.61 -7.60
N LEU A 70 -10.38 -5.85 -7.53
CA LEU A 70 -11.11 -6.08 -6.27
C LEU A 70 -10.58 -7.28 -5.47
N ASP A 71 -10.28 -8.41 -6.12
CA ASP A 71 -9.74 -9.59 -5.44
C ASP A 71 -8.38 -9.30 -4.78
N GLN A 72 -7.54 -8.51 -5.46
CA GLN A 72 -6.24 -8.13 -4.95
C GLN A 72 -6.37 -7.11 -3.81
N ALA A 73 -7.30 -6.17 -3.91
CA ALA A 73 -7.63 -5.23 -2.84
C ALA A 73 -8.11 -5.96 -1.58
N LYS A 74 -9.09 -6.86 -1.73
CA LYS A 74 -9.65 -7.70 -0.66
C LYS A 74 -8.55 -8.45 0.09
N LYS A 75 -7.75 -9.23 -0.65
CA LYS A 75 -6.64 -10.00 -0.09
C LYS A 75 -5.63 -9.10 0.64
N THR A 76 -5.32 -7.94 0.07
CA THR A 76 -4.36 -7.01 0.67
C THR A 76 -4.89 -6.42 1.98
N PHE A 77 -6.19 -6.10 2.07
CA PHE A 77 -6.79 -5.68 3.34
C PHE A 77 -6.69 -6.78 4.42
N GLU A 78 -7.05 -8.01 4.07
CA GLU A 78 -7.01 -9.15 5.00
C GLU A 78 -5.60 -9.42 5.51
N GLU A 79 -4.60 -9.45 4.62
CA GLU A 79 -3.20 -9.61 4.98
C GLU A 79 -2.70 -8.47 5.88
N GLY A 80 -3.10 -7.22 5.60
CA GLY A 80 -2.77 -6.06 6.41
C GLY A 80 -3.35 -6.14 7.82
N ILE A 81 -4.62 -6.54 7.95
CA ILE A 81 -5.29 -6.72 9.25
C ILE A 81 -4.60 -7.83 10.05
N ASN A 82 -4.24 -8.93 9.40
CA ASN A 82 -3.50 -10.03 10.02
C ASN A 82 -2.11 -9.57 10.50
N LEU A 83 -1.38 -8.80 9.70
CA LEU A 83 -0.09 -8.25 10.09
C LEU A 83 -0.22 -7.29 11.27
N ALA A 84 -1.15 -6.33 11.20
CA ALA A 84 -1.39 -5.37 12.29
C ALA A 84 -1.75 -6.09 13.60
N THR A 85 -2.54 -7.17 13.51
CA THR A 85 -2.89 -8.03 14.65
C THR A 85 -1.64 -8.71 15.24
N ARG A 86 -0.76 -9.27 14.41
CA ARG A 86 0.51 -9.86 14.87
C ARG A 86 1.47 -8.84 15.47
N GLN A 87 1.44 -7.60 15.00
CA GLN A 87 2.25 -6.49 15.52
C GLN A 87 1.60 -5.78 16.73
N GLU A 88 0.41 -6.22 17.15
CA GLU A 88 -0.37 -5.63 18.26
C GLU A 88 -0.69 -4.12 18.04
N ASP A 89 -0.68 -3.64 16.81
CA ASP A 89 -0.98 -2.24 16.47
C ASP A 89 -2.49 -2.01 16.40
N GLN A 90 -3.09 -1.75 17.57
CA GLN A 90 -4.54 -1.54 17.71
C GLN A 90 -5.08 -0.39 16.84
N LYS A 91 -4.25 0.62 16.58
CA LYS A 91 -4.66 1.75 15.73
C LYS A 91 -4.76 1.29 14.27
N ALA A 92 -3.72 0.63 13.77
CA ALA A 92 -3.71 0.12 12.40
C ALA A 92 -4.80 -0.94 12.17
N ILE A 93 -5.04 -1.84 13.14
CA ILE A 93 -6.14 -2.82 13.07
C ILE A 93 -7.48 -2.11 12.85
N LYS A 94 -7.76 -1.06 13.63
CA LYS A 94 -9.01 -0.30 13.52
C LYS A 94 -9.12 0.42 12.18
N GLU A 95 -8.06 1.08 11.74
CA GLU A 95 -8.03 1.81 10.46
C GLU A 95 -8.22 0.87 9.28
N LEU A 96 -7.51 -0.26 9.24
CA LEU A 96 -7.61 -1.24 8.17
C LEU A 96 -8.97 -1.94 8.16
N LYS A 97 -9.52 -2.32 9.32
CA LYS A 97 -10.87 -2.92 9.38
C LYS A 97 -11.93 -1.95 8.87
N ASN A 98 -11.90 -0.69 9.32
CA ASN A 98 -12.85 0.31 8.85
C ASN A 98 -12.76 0.53 7.33
N ALA A 99 -11.53 0.62 6.80
CA ALA A 99 -11.32 0.76 5.37
C ALA A 99 -11.80 -0.47 4.59
N TYR A 100 -11.54 -1.67 5.11
CA TYR A 100 -12.00 -2.91 4.49
C TYR A 100 -13.53 -3.00 4.46
N GLN A 101 -14.21 -2.62 5.55
CA GLN A 101 -15.68 -2.55 5.58
C GLN A 101 -16.23 -1.59 4.52
N ASN A 102 -15.62 -0.41 4.39
CA ASN A 102 -16.04 0.56 3.37
C ASN A 102 -15.83 0.01 1.97
N PHE A 103 -14.66 -0.62 1.71
CA PHE A 103 -14.36 -1.26 0.43
C PHE A 103 -15.40 -2.33 0.06
N LEU A 104 -15.77 -3.20 1.02
CA LEU A 104 -16.78 -4.24 0.80
C LEU A 104 -18.15 -3.63 0.48
N PHE A 105 -18.55 -2.63 1.26
CA PHE A 105 -19.82 -1.92 1.05
C PHE A 105 -19.88 -1.19 -0.29
N GLU A 106 -18.82 -0.46 -0.66
CA GLU A 106 -18.76 0.33 -1.90
C GLU A 106 -18.76 -0.55 -3.15
N ASN A 107 -18.26 -1.78 -3.04
CA ASN A 107 -18.16 -2.73 -4.15
C ASN A 107 -19.24 -3.85 -4.11
N ASP A 108 -20.25 -3.75 -3.23
CA ASP A 108 -21.29 -4.76 -3.02
C ASP A 108 -20.73 -6.19 -2.80
N LEU A 109 -19.63 -6.30 -2.03
CA LEU A 109 -18.95 -7.55 -1.73
C LEU A 109 -19.31 -8.07 -0.33
N ASP A 110 -19.47 -9.39 -0.22
CA ASP A 110 -19.66 -10.05 1.07
C ASP A 110 -18.31 -10.30 1.78
N GLU A 111 -18.31 -10.21 3.10
CA GLU A 111 -17.24 -10.80 3.91
C GLU A 111 -17.22 -12.32 3.71
N GLU A 112 -16.04 -12.89 3.46
CA GLU A 112 -15.87 -14.34 3.57
C GLU A 112 -15.74 -14.69 5.07
N ILE A 113 -16.75 -15.40 5.58
CA ILE A 113 -16.85 -15.89 6.97
C ILE A 113 -15.86 -17.03 7.24
#